data_AF-A0A0R3Q3A1-F1
#
_entry.id   AF-A0A0R3Q3A1-F1
#
_cell.length_a   1.000
_cell.length_b   1.000
_cell.length_c   1.000
_cell.angle_alpha   90.00
_cell.angle_beta   90.00
_cell.angle_gamma   90.00
#
_symmetry.space_group_name_H-M   'P 1'
#
loop_
_entity.id
_entity.type
_entity.pdbx_description
1 polymer ?
#
loop_
_entity_poly.entity_id
_entity_poly.type
_entity_poly.pdbx_seq_one_letter_code
_entity_poly.pdbx_strand_id
1 'polypeptide(L)'
;LSEIVQLVGKASLAESDKITLEVAKLIKDDFLQQNGYTPYDRFCPFYKTVGMLKNMIAFYDLAKHAVESTAQAENKITWAIIRDHMSDIMYELSSMKFKDPVKDGEQKIKKDYDELLEQMQTAFRNLEE
;
A
#
# COMPACT_ATOMS: atom_id res chain seq x y z
N LEU A 1 15.47 5.29 -10.07
CA LEU A 1 15.53 4.15 -9.14
C LEU A 1 15.55 2.79 -9.86
N SER A 2 14.59 2.47 -10.74
CA SER A 2 14.58 1.16 -11.44
C SER A 2 15.85 0.86 -12.24
N GLU A 3 16.40 1.84 -12.95
CA GLU A 3 17.67 1.69 -13.70
C GLU A 3 18.86 1.48 -12.76
N ILE A 4 18.88 2.17 -11.62
CA ILE A 4 19.92 2.01 -10.58
C ILE A 4 19.85 0.60 -9.97
N VAL A 5 18.65 0.07 -9.72
CA VAL A 5 18.46 -1.29 -9.22
C VAL A 5 19.05 -2.33 -10.17
N GLN A 6 18.85 -2.15 -11.48
CA GLN A 6 19.37 -3.06 -12.50
C GLN A 6 20.91 -3.07 -12.56
N LEU A 7 21.54 -1.95 -12.21
CA LEU A 7 23.00 -1.80 -12.23
C LEU A 7 23.68 -2.25 -10.94
N VAL A 8 23.08 -1.96 -9.78
CA VAL A 8 23.76 -2.06 -8.46
C VAL A 8 23.09 -3.04 -7.50
N GLY A 9 21.91 -3.56 -7.85
CA GLY A 9 21.12 -4.49 -7.04
C GLY A 9 20.27 -3.79 -5.96
N LYS A 10 19.12 -4.38 -5.66
CA LYS A 10 18.12 -3.82 -4.72
C LYS A 10 18.61 -3.77 -3.27
N ALA A 11 19.56 -4.63 -2.90
CA ALA A 11 20.11 -4.70 -1.54
C ALA A 11 20.84 -3.40 -1.13
N SER A 12 21.43 -2.70 -2.10
CA SER A 12 22.27 -1.52 -1.89
C SER A 12 21.49 -0.21 -1.71
N LEU A 13 20.16 -0.24 -1.83
CA LEU A 13 19.31 0.94 -1.73
C LEU A 13 19.03 1.36 -0.29
N ALA A 14 18.76 2.65 -0.10
CA ALA A 14 18.19 3.16 1.14
C ALA A 14 16.80 2.53 1.40
N GLU A 15 16.41 2.41 2.67
CA GLU A 15 15.13 1.80 3.04
C GLU A 15 13.92 2.58 2.48
N SER A 16 14.00 3.91 2.40
CA SER A 16 12.99 4.77 1.76
C SER A 16 12.86 4.53 0.25
N ASP A 17 13.97 4.26 -0.44
CA ASP A 17 13.96 3.92 -1.87
C ASP A 17 13.33 2.55 -2.11
N LYS A 18 13.58 1.58 -1.20
CA LYS A 18 12.94 0.26 -1.24
C LYS A 18 11.42 0.41 -1.11
N ILE A 19 10.95 1.19 -0.14
CA ILE A 19 9.51 1.49 0.05
C ILE A 19 8.93 2.12 -1.22
N THR A 20 9.62 3.13 -1.79
CA THR A 20 9.17 3.82 -3.01
C THR A 20 8.96 2.84 -4.16
N LEU A 21 9.90 1.91 -4.36
CA LEU A 21 9.79 0.91 -5.42
C LEU A 21 8.63 -0.08 -5.20
N GLU A 22 8.37 -0.46 -3.96
CA GLU A 22 7.32 -1.42 -3.62
C GLU A 22 5.92 -0.79 -3.72
N VAL A 23 5.75 0.44 -3.23
CA VAL A 23 4.50 1.18 -3.42
C VAL A 23 4.28 1.52 -4.89
N ALA A 24 5.32 1.89 -5.63
CA ALA A 24 5.20 2.12 -7.07
C ALA A 24 4.73 0.84 -7.81
N LYS A 25 5.21 -0.33 -7.38
CA LYS A 25 4.74 -1.62 -7.90
C LYS A 25 3.27 -1.87 -7.55
N LEU A 26 2.88 -1.65 -6.29
CA LEU A 26 1.48 -1.73 -5.83
C LEU A 26 0.55 -0.84 -6.67
N ILE A 27 0.92 0.42 -6.90
CA ILE A 27 0.14 1.36 -7.73
C ILE A 27 0.07 0.85 -9.17
N LYS A 28 1.18 0.37 -9.74
CA LYS A 28 1.19 -0.12 -11.12
C LYS A 28 0.29 -1.34 -11.32
N ASP A 29 0.37 -2.31 -10.41
CA ASP A 29 -0.26 -3.62 -10.58
C ASP A 29 -1.73 -3.61 -10.08
N ASP A 30 -2.04 -2.82 -9.05
CA ASP A 30 -3.36 -2.87 -8.42
C ASP A 30 -4.23 -1.63 -8.67
N PHE A 31 -3.64 -0.47 -8.96
CA PHE A 31 -4.40 0.76 -9.26
C PHE A 31 -4.48 1.07 -10.76
N LEU A 32 -3.35 1.04 -11.48
CA LEU A 32 -3.29 1.41 -12.90
C LEU A 32 -3.74 0.29 -13.84
N GLN A 33 -3.56 -0.98 -13.46
CA GLN A 33 -4.04 -2.11 -14.25
C GLN A 33 -5.51 -2.40 -13.95
N GLN A 34 -6.33 -2.31 -14.99
CA GLN A 34 -7.76 -2.63 -14.92
C GLN A 34 -8.13 -3.71 -15.93
N ASN A 35 -8.94 -4.69 -15.51
CA ASN A 35 -9.46 -5.73 -16.40
C ASN A 35 -10.90 -5.41 -16.84
N GLY A 36 -11.02 -4.80 -18.02
CA GLY A 36 -12.29 -4.38 -18.61
C GLY A 36 -13.32 -5.50 -18.86
N TYR A 37 -12.90 -6.77 -18.83
CA TYR A 37 -13.79 -7.93 -19.02
C TYR A 37 -14.43 -8.43 -17.71
N THR A 38 -14.06 -7.87 -16.56
CA THR A 38 -14.54 -8.33 -15.25
C THR A 38 -15.69 -7.47 -14.72
N PRO A 39 -16.64 -8.04 -13.96
CA PRO A 39 -17.78 -7.28 -13.45
C PRO A 39 -17.40 -6.20 -12.45
N TYR A 40 -16.32 -6.41 -11.67
CA TYR A 40 -15.86 -5.50 -10.61
C TYR A 40 -14.89 -4.41 -11.10
N ASP A 41 -14.33 -4.55 -12.31
CA ASP A 41 -13.28 -3.66 -12.84
C ASP A 41 -13.56 -3.09 -14.24
N ARG A 42 -14.70 -3.44 -14.87
CA ARG A 42 -15.12 -2.85 -16.16
C ARG A 42 -15.38 -1.34 -16.11
N PHE A 43 -15.74 -0.84 -14.93
CA PHE A 43 -15.99 0.57 -14.65
C PHE A 43 -15.69 0.82 -13.17
N CYS A 44 -14.78 1.75 -12.89
CA CYS A 44 -14.40 2.12 -11.52
C CYS A 44 -15.00 3.49 -11.18
N PRO A 45 -16.00 3.56 -10.29
CA PRO A 45 -16.55 4.83 -9.83
C PRO A 45 -15.52 5.68 -9.10
N PHE A 46 -15.71 7.00 -9.12
CA PHE A 46 -14.73 7.94 -8.57
C PHE A 46 -14.46 7.73 -7.08
N TYR A 47 -15.47 7.40 -6.27
CA TYR A 47 -15.27 7.10 -4.85
C TYR A 47 -14.36 5.89 -4.62
N LYS A 48 -14.45 4.87 -5.49
CA LYS A 48 -13.61 3.67 -5.43
C LYS A 48 -12.18 4.04 -5.79
N THR A 49 -12.00 4.79 -6.88
CA THR A 49 -10.69 5.30 -7.32
C THR A 49 -10.00 6.13 -6.25
N VAL A 50 -10.70 7.10 -5.65
CA VAL A 50 -10.16 7.95 -4.59
C VAL A 50 -9.83 7.15 -3.34
N GLY A 51 -10.70 6.22 -2.93
CA GLY A 51 -10.47 5.38 -1.76
C GLY A 51 -9.24 4.48 -1.89
N MET A 52 -9.09 3.81 -3.04
CA MET A 52 -7.91 2.97 -3.31
C MET A 52 -6.62 3.80 -3.25
N LEU A 53 -6.58 4.94 -3.94
CA LEU A 53 -5.39 5.77 -3.97
C LEU A 53 -5.06 6.36 -2.59
N LYS A 54 -6.08 6.81 -1.84
CA LYS A 54 -5.93 7.31 -0.46
C LYS A 54 -5.23 6.27 0.42
N ASN A 55 -5.66 5.01 0.38
CA ASN A 55 -5.08 3.96 1.21
C ASN A 55 -3.66 3.58 0.77
N MET A 56 -3.38 3.51 -0.54
CA MET A 56 -2.03 3.23 -1.04
C MET A 56 -1.02 4.33 -0.68
N ILE A 57 -1.43 5.61 -0.76
CA ILE A 57 -0.58 6.74 -0.39
C ILE A 57 -0.41 6.82 1.13
N ALA A 58 -1.47 6.57 1.91
CA ALA A 58 -1.36 6.50 3.36
C ALA A 58 -0.38 5.40 3.81
N PHE A 59 -0.38 4.23 3.17
CA PHE A 59 0.62 3.18 3.43
C PHE A 59 2.05 3.67 3.16
N TYR A 60 2.26 4.35 2.03
CA TYR A 60 3.56 4.92 1.67
C TYR A 60 4.06 5.93 2.71
N ASP A 61 3.21 6.87 3.11
CA ASP A 61 3.56 7.92 4.07
C ASP A 61 3.88 7.32 5.44
N LEU A 62 3.08 6.36 5.91
CA LEU A 62 3.31 5.67 7.18
C LEU A 62 4.59 4.82 7.16
N ALA A 63 4.81 4.05 6.09
CA ALA A 63 6.01 3.23 5.96
C ALA A 63 7.28 4.09 5.89
N LYS A 64 7.21 5.19 5.14
CA LYS A 64 8.33 6.13 5.03
C LYS A 64 8.60 6.80 6.38
N HIS A 65 7.56 7.26 7.06
CA HIS A 65 7.67 7.85 8.39
C HIS A 65 8.35 6.88 9.38
N ALA A 66 7.88 5.64 9.49
CA ALA A 66 8.41 4.65 10.43
C ALA A 66 9.91 4.36 10.21
N VAL A 67 10.35 4.31 8.94
CA VAL A 67 11.76 4.10 8.60
C VAL A 67 12.62 5.33 8.88
N GLU A 68 12.10 6.53 8.59
CA GLU A 68 12.84 7.79 8.78
C GLU A 68 12.94 8.17 10.27
N SER A 69 11.86 7.98 11.05
CA SER A 69 11.80 8.29 12.47
C SER A 69 12.74 7.39 13.30
N THR A 70 12.90 6.13 12.92
CA THR A 70 13.74 5.14 13.61
C THR A 70 15.14 5.01 13.02
N ALA A 71 15.53 5.87 12.06
CA ALA A 71 16.79 5.74 11.34
C ALA A 71 18.06 5.83 12.21
N GLN A 72 17.97 6.52 13.36
CA GLN A 72 19.06 6.67 14.35
C GLN A 72 18.83 5.87 15.64
N ALA A 73 17.71 5.15 15.74
CA ALA A 73 17.39 4.32 16.89
C ALA A 73 18.16 3.00 16.83
N GLU A 74 18.42 2.39 18.00
CA GLU A 74 19.03 1.05 18.06
C GLU A 74 18.14 0.00 17.40
N ASN A 75 16.83 0.11 17.58
CA ASN A 75 15.81 -0.73 16.96
C ASN A 75 15.28 -0.08 15.67
N LYS A 76 16.12 -0.01 14.64
CA LYS A 76 15.74 0.57 13.35
C LYS A 76 14.66 -0.27 12.66
N ILE A 77 13.57 0.37 12.25
CA ILE A 77 12.57 -0.24 11.37
C ILE A 77 13.13 -0.25 9.94
N THR A 78 13.10 -1.42 9.32
CA THR A 78 13.50 -1.61 7.92
C THR A 78 12.30 -2.04 7.08
N TRP A 79 12.41 -1.93 5.75
CA TRP A 79 11.37 -2.42 4.85
C TRP A 79 11.08 -3.92 5.06
N ALA A 80 12.11 -4.72 5.36
CA ALA A 80 11.92 -6.15 5.62
C ALA A 80 10.98 -6.39 6.81
N ILE A 81 11.18 -5.64 7.89
CA ILE A 81 10.33 -5.69 9.09
C ILE A 81 8.90 -5.27 8.74
N ILE A 82 8.72 -4.14 8.04
CA ILE A 82 7.40 -3.66 7.60
C ILE A 82 6.69 -4.71 6.75
N ARG A 83 7.36 -5.25 5.74
CA ARG A 83 6.79 -6.27 4.84
C ARG A 83 6.33 -7.51 5.59
N ASP A 84 7.11 -7.96 6.56
CA ASP A 84 6.82 -9.19 7.30
C ASP A 84 5.67 -8.97 8.31
N HIS A 85 5.54 -7.78 8.91
CA HIS A 85 4.44 -7.46 9.85
C HIS A 85 3.15 -6.99 9.15
N MET A 86 3.27 -6.41 7.95
CA MET A 86 2.16 -5.81 7.21
C MET A 86 1.71 -6.67 6.01
N SER A 87 2.08 -7.95 5.96
CA SER A 87 1.74 -8.83 4.82
C SER A 87 0.24 -8.85 4.53
N ASP A 88 -0.58 -8.91 5.57
CA ASP A 88 -2.03 -8.99 5.45
C ASP A 88 -2.62 -7.65 5.00
N ILE A 89 -2.12 -6.53 5.51
CA ILE A 89 -2.50 -5.19 5.07
C ILE A 89 -2.12 -4.98 3.60
N MET A 90 -0.92 -5.40 3.20
CA MET A 90 -0.47 -5.33 1.81
C MET A 90 -1.36 -6.17 0.89
N TYR A 91 -1.78 -7.35 1.33
CA TYR A 91 -2.72 -8.18 0.60
C TYR A 91 -4.10 -7.51 0.46
N GLU A 92 -4.62 -6.91 1.53
CA GLU A 92 -5.89 -6.16 1.49
C GLU A 92 -5.80 -4.93 0.59
N LEU A 93 -4.68 -4.21 0.60
CA LEU A 93 -4.42 -3.08 -0.31
C LEU A 93 -4.48 -3.50 -1.78
N SER A 94 -3.84 -4.62 -2.13
CA SER A 94 -3.93 -5.20 -3.49
C SER A 94 -5.35 -5.66 -3.82
N SER A 95 -6.08 -6.17 -2.82
CA SER A 95 -7.42 -6.73 -3.00
C SER A 95 -8.52 -5.68 -3.12
N MET A 96 -8.24 -4.40 -2.81
CA MET A 96 -9.22 -3.31 -2.91
C MET A 96 -9.88 -3.20 -4.29
N LYS A 97 -9.17 -3.55 -5.37
CA LYS A 97 -9.69 -3.51 -6.74
C LYS A 97 -10.84 -4.49 -6.99
N PHE A 98 -10.95 -5.57 -6.21
CA PHE A 98 -11.96 -6.61 -6.40
C PHE A 98 -13.34 -6.27 -5.81
N LYS A 99 -13.47 -5.16 -5.07
CA LYS A 99 -14.77 -4.66 -4.58
C LYS A 99 -15.68 -4.38 -5.78
N ASP A 100 -16.89 -4.95 -5.78
CA ASP A 100 -17.83 -4.86 -6.89
C ASP A 100 -18.77 -3.67 -6.65
N PRO A 101 -18.66 -2.58 -7.43
CA PRO A 101 -19.48 -1.39 -7.21
C PRO A 101 -20.99 -1.62 -7.33
N VAL A 102 -21.41 -2.65 -8.08
CA VAL A 102 -22.82 -2.99 -8.30
C VAL A 102 -23.36 -3.82 -7.14
N LYS A 103 -22.57 -4.77 -6.62
CA LYS A 103 -23.01 -5.67 -5.54
C LYS A 103 -22.79 -5.11 -4.14
N ASP A 104 -21.66 -4.46 -3.89
CA ASP A 104 -21.29 -3.98 -2.56
C ASP A 104 -21.94 -2.62 -2.26
N GLY A 105 -22.06 -1.76 -3.27
CA GLY A 105 -22.58 -0.40 -3.13
C GLY A 105 -21.58 0.57 -2.51
N GLU A 106 -21.82 1.87 -2.72
CA GLU A 106 -20.87 2.94 -2.35
C GLU A 106 -20.58 3.00 -0.84
N GLN A 107 -21.61 2.89 0.00
CA GLN A 107 -21.45 3.03 1.46
C GLN A 107 -20.58 1.92 2.05
N LYS A 108 -20.79 0.68 1.60
CA LYS A 108 -19.99 -0.46 2.05
C LYS A 108 -18.54 -0.33 1.60
N ILE A 109 -18.31 0.02 0.33
CA ILE A 109 -16.95 0.19 -0.20
C ILE A 109 -16.18 1.27 0.57
N LYS A 110 -16.82 2.42 0.83
CA LYS A 110 -16.19 3.49 1.62
C LYS A 110 -15.85 3.02 3.04
N LYS A 111 -16.80 2.34 3.71
CA LYS A 111 -16.60 1.81 5.06
C LYS A 111 -15.45 0.81 5.10
N ASP A 112 -15.41 -0.14 4.17
CA ASP A 112 -14.33 -1.13 4.07
C ASP A 112 -12.96 -0.46 3.88
N TYR A 113 -12.89 0.62 3.10
CA TYR A 113 -11.64 1.36 2.89
C TYR A 113 -11.23 2.19 4.11
N ASP A 114 -12.17 2.82 4.81
CA ASP A 114 -11.88 3.54 6.05
C ASP A 114 -11.47 2.58 7.17
N GLU A 115 -12.08 1.40 7.27
CA GLU A 115 -11.68 0.33 8.20
C GLU A 115 -10.26 -0.17 7.91
N LEU A 116 -9.91 -0.39 6.65
CA LEU A 116 -8.55 -0.77 6.26
C LEU A 116 -7.52 0.32 6.63
N LEU A 117 -7.88 1.60 6.47
CA LEU A 117 -7.03 2.71 6.87
C LEU A 117 -6.78 2.73 8.39
N GLU A 118 -7.83 2.52 9.19
CA GLU A 118 -7.72 2.45 10.66
C GLU A 118 -6.87 1.25 11.11
N GLN A 119 -7.07 0.08 10.50
CA GLN A 119 -6.26 -1.12 10.77
C GLN A 119 -4.79 -0.87 10.46
N MET A 120 -4.50 -0.24 9.32
CA MET A 120 -3.14 0.11 8.92
C MET A 120 -2.49 1.09 9.90
N GLN A 121 -3.19 2.16 10.29
CA GLN A 121 -2.66 3.11 11.27
C GLN A 121 -2.42 2.48 12.64
N THR A 122 -3.26 1.53 13.05
CA THR A 122 -3.07 0.78 14.29
C THR A 122 -1.86 -0.14 14.20
N ALA A 123 -1.70 -0.85 13.08
CA ALA A 123 -0.57 -1.74 12.88
C ALA A 123 0.77 -0.98 12.87
N PHE A 124 0.85 0.17 12.20
CA PHE A 124 2.06 1.00 12.22
C PHE A 124 2.39 1.55 13.61
N ARG A 125 1.37 1.92 14.41
CA ARG A 125 1.59 2.31 15.82
C ARG A 125 2.18 1.16 16.63
N ASN A 126 1.62 -0.04 16.52
CA ASN A 126 2.13 -1.23 17.21
C ASN A 126 3.53 -1.64 16.73
N LEU A 127 3.95 -1.22 15.54
CA LEU A 127 5.28 -1.49 15.01
C LEU A 127 6.34 -0.54 15.59
N GLU A 128 5.93 0.67 15.98
CA GLU A 128 6.82 1.70 16.56
C GLU A 128 6.98 1.56 18.09
N GLU A 129 6.10 0.80 18.76
CA GLU A 129 6.16 0.44 20.20
C GLU A 129 7.11 -0.72 20.49
#